data_AF-A0A7W0RFM8-F1
#
_entry.id   AF-A0A7W0RFM8-F1
#
_cell.length_a   1.000
_cell.length_b   1.000
_cell.length_c   1.000
_cell.angle_alpha   90.00
_cell.angle_beta   90.00
_cell.angle_gamma   90.00
#
_symmetry.space_group_name_H-M   'P 1'
#
loop_
_entity.id
_entity.type
_entity.pdbx_description
1 polymer ?
#
loop_
_entity_poly.entity_id
_entity_poly.type
_entity_poly.pdbx_seq_one_letter_code
_entity_poly.pdbx_strand_id
1 'polypeptide(L)'
;MGNAPTATPARPQTVCPTCAAPAERGQLVCLECGSRIALSYRRPPSWKIPVAISAVLLALAGAGAVLAYQAIDGEAEREVAATPVKVSDRTQNDESGVGDAQEKPATTEKPAEQDPPGDTATDEATRPEPATPDEPGLDSGATPDGLVKDGALYTWPRELEAFTVVLLSSEDRPSAESFAESAAETRGEKLGVIRSNDFETLPKGFFIVFAGKYPNRAKADAAAARLGRSYRGAFPQIVRR
;
A
#
# COMPACT_ATOMS: atom_id res chain seq x y z
N MET A 1 -18.96 -42.15 -41.83
CA MET A 1 -18.79 -42.27 -40.37
C MET A 1 -18.19 -40.96 -39.89
N GLY A 2 -19.03 -40.03 -39.42
CA GLY A 2 -18.59 -38.70 -39.01
C GLY A 2 -18.07 -38.72 -37.58
N ASN A 3 -16.81 -38.29 -37.38
CA ASN A 3 -16.24 -38.11 -36.05
C ASN A 3 -16.92 -36.92 -35.36
N ALA A 4 -17.67 -37.18 -34.30
CA ALA A 4 -18.14 -36.13 -33.40
C ALA A 4 -16.95 -35.56 -32.61
N PRO A 5 -16.79 -34.23 -32.51
CA PRO A 5 -15.78 -33.66 -31.64
C PRO A 5 -16.14 -33.93 -30.18
N THR A 6 -15.22 -34.60 -29.47
CA THR A 6 -15.29 -34.83 -28.03
C THR A 6 -15.33 -33.47 -27.32
N ALA A 7 -16.42 -33.19 -26.62
CA ALA A 7 -16.54 -31.99 -25.79
C ALA A 7 -15.46 -32.03 -24.69
N THR A 8 -14.55 -31.06 -24.73
CA THR A 8 -13.54 -30.86 -23.68
C THR A 8 -14.26 -30.44 -22.38
N PRO A 9 -13.96 -31.05 -21.22
CA PRO A 9 -14.62 -30.68 -19.98
C PRO A 9 -14.35 -29.20 -19.66
N ALA A 10 -15.43 -28.48 -19.34
CA ALA A 10 -15.37 -27.08 -18.97
C ALA A 10 -14.48 -26.91 -17.73
N ARG A 11 -13.41 -26.13 -17.86
CA ARG A 11 -12.51 -25.82 -16.74
C ARG A 11 -13.30 -25.03 -15.68
N PRO A 12 -13.01 -25.22 -14.39
CA PRO A 12 -13.68 -24.46 -13.34
C PRO A 12 -13.37 -22.96 -13.50
N GLN A 13 -14.40 -22.17 -13.78
CA GLN A 13 -14.30 -20.73 -14.02
C GLN A 13 -14.42 -19.95 -12.71
N THR A 14 -13.71 -18.83 -12.63
CA THR A 14 -13.87 -17.78 -11.62
C THR A 14 -14.40 -16.53 -12.31
N VAL A 15 -15.12 -15.66 -11.61
CA VAL A 15 -15.66 -14.42 -12.21
C VAL A 15 -14.75 -13.22 -11.89
N CYS A 16 -14.61 -12.32 -12.86
CA CYS A 16 -13.92 -11.06 -12.66
C CYS A 16 -14.70 -10.16 -11.66
N PRO A 17 -14.08 -9.64 -10.59
CA PRO A 17 -14.78 -8.81 -9.61
C PRO A 17 -15.14 -7.42 -10.14
N THR A 18 -14.55 -6.99 -11.25
CA THR A 18 -14.77 -5.66 -11.85
C THR A 18 -15.90 -5.65 -12.87
N CYS A 19 -15.98 -6.66 -13.74
CA CYS A 19 -16.94 -6.71 -14.85
C CYS A 19 -17.79 -7.98 -14.89
N ALA A 20 -17.63 -8.90 -13.94
CA ALA A 20 -18.31 -10.20 -13.87
C ALA A 20 -18.05 -11.18 -15.03
N ALA A 21 -17.15 -10.84 -15.96
CA ALA A 21 -16.77 -11.74 -17.05
C ALA A 21 -16.15 -13.05 -16.52
N PRO A 22 -16.40 -14.18 -17.21
CA PRO A 22 -15.75 -15.44 -16.88
C PRO A 22 -14.24 -15.37 -17.07
N ALA A 23 -13.49 -15.94 -16.13
CA ALA A 23 -12.04 -16.00 -16.15
C ALA A 23 -11.56 -17.38 -15.71
N GLU A 24 -10.42 -17.82 -16.27
CA GLU A 24 -9.83 -19.10 -15.89
C GLU A 24 -9.11 -19.02 -14.53
N ARG A 25 -9.12 -20.10 -13.76
CA ARG A 25 -8.33 -20.18 -12.52
C ARG A 25 -6.84 -20.01 -12.85
N GLY A 26 -6.21 -19.00 -12.27
CA GLY A 26 -4.79 -18.65 -12.50
C GLY A 26 -4.58 -17.48 -13.45
N GLN A 27 -5.64 -16.96 -14.07
CA GLN A 27 -5.57 -15.78 -14.92
C GLN A 27 -5.26 -14.51 -14.09
N LEU A 28 -4.10 -13.90 -14.35
CA LEU A 28 -3.65 -12.70 -13.62
C LEU A 28 -4.45 -11.44 -13.99
N VAL A 29 -4.98 -11.38 -15.21
CA VAL A 29 -5.64 -10.21 -15.80
C VAL A 29 -6.88 -10.64 -16.60
N CYS A 30 -8.02 -9.97 -16.39
CA CYS A 30 -9.24 -10.17 -17.15
C CYS A 30 -9.02 -9.83 -18.62
N LEU A 31 -9.38 -10.74 -19.54
CA LEU A 31 -9.25 -10.51 -20.98
C LEU A 31 -10.33 -9.58 -21.54
N GLU A 32 -11.45 -9.43 -20.83
CA GLU A 32 -12.56 -8.55 -21.26
C GLU A 32 -12.33 -7.09 -20.84
N CYS A 33 -11.96 -6.83 -19.58
CA CYS A 33 -11.87 -5.46 -19.04
C CYS A 33 -10.46 -5.04 -18.61
N GLY A 34 -9.46 -5.92 -18.69
CA GLY A 34 -8.08 -5.61 -18.31
C GLY A 34 -7.81 -5.50 -16.80
N SER A 35 -8.78 -5.79 -15.92
CA SER A 35 -8.56 -5.72 -14.46
C SER A 35 -7.74 -6.91 -13.94
N ARG A 36 -6.95 -6.74 -12.88
CA ARG A 36 -6.10 -7.82 -12.33
C ARG A 36 -6.90 -8.73 -11.40
N ILE A 37 -7.08 -10.01 -11.76
CA ILE A 37 -7.94 -10.96 -11.04
C ILE A 37 -7.17 -11.76 -9.97
N ALA A 38 -5.98 -12.27 -10.30
CA ALA A 38 -5.21 -13.13 -9.37
C ALA A 38 -4.36 -12.38 -8.33
N LEU A 39 -4.52 -11.06 -8.22
CA LEU A 39 -3.98 -10.30 -7.08
C LEU A 39 -4.94 -10.30 -5.89
N SER A 40 -6.01 -11.11 -5.92
CA SER A 40 -6.84 -11.39 -4.75
C SER A 40 -5.93 -11.81 -3.60
N TYR A 41 -5.70 -10.83 -2.75
CA TYR A 41 -4.86 -10.79 -1.57
C TYR A 41 -4.86 -12.17 -0.90
N ARG A 42 -3.70 -12.86 -0.87
CA ARG A 42 -3.51 -13.87 0.18
C ARG A 42 -3.77 -13.10 1.46
N ARG A 43 -4.85 -13.47 2.18
CA ARG A 43 -5.15 -12.93 3.52
C ARG A 43 -3.80 -12.82 4.24
N PRO A 44 -3.40 -11.62 4.70
CA PRO A 44 -2.12 -11.47 5.35
C PRO A 44 -2.10 -12.48 6.50
N PRO A 45 -1.00 -13.21 6.70
CA PRO A 45 -0.90 -14.19 7.78
C PRO A 45 -1.41 -13.50 9.04
N SER A 46 -2.40 -14.11 9.70
CA SER A 46 -3.02 -13.51 10.87
C SER A 46 -1.91 -13.10 11.83
N TRP A 47 -1.87 -11.82 12.22
CA TRP A 47 -0.83 -11.27 13.13
C TRP A 47 -0.72 -12.06 14.46
N LYS A 48 -1.73 -12.89 14.74
CA LYS A 48 -1.72 -13.92 15.77
C LYS A 48 -0.50 -14.85 15.70
N ILE A 49 0.01 -15.20 14.51
CA ILE A 49 1.18 -16.08 14.37
C ILE A 49 2.46 -15.40 14.91
N PRO A 50 2.87 -14.20 14.44
CA PRO A 50 4.04 -13.53 15.02
C PRO A 50 3.86 -13.21 16.51
N VAL A 51 2.65 -12.84 16.96
CA VAL A 51 2.38 -12.64 18.40
C VAL A 51 2.59 -13.91 19.22
N ALA A 52 2.07 -15.04 18.75
CA ALA A 52 2.24 -16.32 19.43
C ALA A 52 3.71 -16.73 19.51
N ILE A 53 4.47 -16.54 18.42
CA ILE A 53 5.93 -16.81 18.40
C ILE A 53 6.64 -15.93 19.43
N SER A 54 6.37 -14.62 19.45
CA SER A 54 6.97 -13.70 20.42
C SER A 54 6.64 -14.06 21.86
N ALA A 55 5.39 -14.43 22.15
CA ALA A 55 4.96 -14.84 23.48
C ALA A 55 5.68 -16.12 23.94
N VAL A 56 5.86 -17.11 23.05
CA VAL A 56 6.61 -18.34 23.35
C VAL A 56 8.09 -18.03 23.61
N LEU A 57 8.72 -17.18 22.79
CA LEU A 57 10.11 -16.78 23.01
C LEU A 57 10.32 -16.05 24.34
N LEU A 58 9.41 -15.14 24.70
CA LEU A 58 9.44 -14.45 25.99
C LEU A 58 9.26 -15.44 27.16
N ALA A 59 8.35 -16.40 27.04
CA ALA A 59 8.16 -17.43 28.06
C ALA A 59 9.40 -18.31 28.24
N LEU A 60 10.05 -18.71 27.14
CA LEU A 60 11.30 -19.48 27.18
C LEU A 60 12.46 -18.68 27.79
N ALA A 61 12.61 -17.40 27.43
CA ALA A 61 13.63 -16.52 28.01
C ALA A 61 13.39 -16.28 29.51
N GLY A 62 12.14 -16.08 29.92
CA GLY A 62 11.76 -15.93 31.33
C GLY A 62 12.03 -17.20 32.15
N ALA A 63 11.72 -18.39 31.60
CA ALA A 63 12.03 -19.66 32.25
C ALA A 63 13.55 -19.88 32.42
N GLY A 64 14.36 -19.46 31.44
CA GLY A 64 15.82 -19.48 31.55
C GLY A 64 16.38 -18.56 32.64
N ALA A 65 15.81 -17.37 32.81
CA ALA A 65 16.24 -16.42 33.85
C ALA A 65 15.95 -16.91 35.28
N VAL A 66 14.85 -17.64 35.50
CA VAL A 66 14.51 -18.21 36.81
C VAL A 66 15.44 -19.36 37.19
N LEU A 67 15.85 -20.20 36.23
CA LEU A 67 16.84 -21.26 36.48
C LEU A 67 18.25 -20.72 36.70
N ALA A 68 18.59 -19.58 36.09
CA ALA A 68 19.88 -18.92 36.33
C ALA A 68 19.97 -18.29 37.73
N TYR A 69 18.89 -17.65 38.24
CA TYR A 69 18.92 -17.02 39.57
C TYR A 69 19.17 -18.00 40.72
N GLN A 70 18.65 -19.23 40.63
CA GLN A 70 18.87 -20.28 41.66
C GLN A 70 20.30 -20.85 41.69
N ALA A 71 21.13 -20.56 40.68
CA ALA A 71 22.52 -21.01 40.62
C ALA A 71 23.53 -19.96 41.13
N ILE A 72 23.11 -18.70 41.35
CA ILE A 72 24.01 -17.57 41.62
C ILE A 72 24.10 -17.24 43.13
N ASP A 73 23.19 -17.75 43.97
CA ASP A 73 23.29 -17.65 45.44
C ASP A 73 24.29 -18.67 46.06
N GLY A 74 24.94 -19.52 45.24
CA GLY A 74 25.80 -20.62 45.71
C GLY A 74 27.32 -20.41 45.65
N GLU A 75 27.85 -19.47 44.85
CA GLU A 75 29.29 -19.46 44.55
C GLU A 75 29.82 -18.03 44.30
N ALA A 76 29.81 -17.18 45.33
CA ALA A 76 30.70 -16.03 45.34
C ALA A 76 32.13 -16.55 45.62
N GLU A 77 33.08 -16.13 44.78
CA GLU A 77 34.53 -16.39 44.83
C GLU A 77 35.03 -17.74 44.31
N ARG A 78 35.17 -17.85 42.97
CA ARG A 78 36.41 -18.38 42.41
C ARG A 78 36.75 -17.85 41.01
N GLU A 79 37.79 -17.04 41.03
CA GLU A 79 38.86 -16.98 40.04
C GLU A 79 38.64 -16.21 38.72
N VAL A 80 39.15 -14.98 38.79
CA VAL A 80 39.64 -14.17 37.68
C VAL A 80 40.82 -14.88 37.00
N ALA A 81 40.63 -15.37 35.77
CA ALA A 81 41.65 -15.60 34.73
C ALA A 81 40.91 -15.97 33.43
N ALA A 82 41.12 -15.42 32.23
CA ALA A 82 42.16 -14.58 31.69
C ALA A 82 41.59 -13.75 30.50
N THR A 83 42.26 -12.64 30.22
CA THR A 83 42.12 -11.67 29.11
C THR A 83 42.31 -12.28 27.71
N PRO A 84 42.29 -11.54 26.56
CA PRO A 84 41.71 -10.24 26.16
C PRO A 84 40.86 -10.31 24.84
N VAL A 85 40.36 -9.14 24.40
CA VAL A 85 39.67 -8.82 23.13
C VAL A 85 40.40 -9.32 21.86
N LYS A 86 39.64 -9.80 20.84
CA LYS A 86 39.96 -9.59 19.42
C LYS A 86 38.70 -9.40 18.54
N VAL A 87 38.66 -8.25 17.86
CA VAL A 87 37.78 -7.90 16.73
C VAL A 87 38.52 -8.21 15.42
N SER A 88 37.82 -8.86 14.49
CA SER A 88 38.06 -9.04 13.03
C SER A 88 39.44 -9.60 12.61
N ASP A 89 39.63 -10.35 11.52
CA ASP A 89 39.03 -10.33 10.20
C ASP A 89 39.23 -11.71 9.53
N ARG A 90 38.32 -12.05 8.62
CA ARG A 90 38.51 -12.62 7.28
C ARG A 90 39.82 -13.38 6.98
N THR A 91 39.68 -14.53 6.32
CA THR A 91 40.32 -14.90 5.02
C THR A 91 40.16 -16.43 4.83
N GLN A 92 39.27 -16.86 3.93
CA GLN A 92 39.63 -17.39 2.60
C GLN A 92 40.07 -18.88 2.70
N ASN A 93 39.73 -19.80 1.79
CA ASN A 93 39.40 -19.65 0.38
C ASN A 93 38.92 -21.00 -0.17
N ASP A 94 38.14 -20.90 -1.26
CA ASP A 94 38.27 -21.69 -2.49
C ASP A 94 38.13 -23.23 -2.43
N GLU A 95 37.59 -23.90 -3.44
CA GLU A 95 37.52 -23.55 -4.86
C GLU A 95 36.59 -24.51 -5.59
N SER A 96 36.14 -24.03 -6.75
CA SER A 96 36.01 -24.78 -8.01
C SER A 96 34.97 -25.89 -8.13
N GLY A 97 34.22 -25.98 -9.23
CA GLY A 97 34.43 -25.37 -10.54
C GLY A 97 33.16 -25.51 -11.39
N VAL A 98 32.81 -24.46 -12.13
CA VAL A 98 33.11 -24.26 -13.58
C VAL A 98 32.03 -24.95 -14.41
N GLY A 99 31.17 -24.25 -15.14
CA GLY A 99 31.45 -23.37 -16.31
C GLY A 99 30.51 -23.90 -17.40
N ASP A 100 30.02 -23.24 -18.43
CA ASP A 100 30.13 -21.97 -19.16
C ASP A 100 28.71 -21.85 -19.81
N ALA A 101 28.23 -20.84 -20.53
CA ALA A 101 28.87 -19.88 -21.39
C ALA A 101 27.90 -18.70 -21.62
N GLN A 102 28.52 -17.55 -21.71
CA GLN A 102 28.12 -16.33 -22.39
C GLN A 102 27.50 -16.57 -23.79
N GLU A 103 26.40 -15.88 -24.11
CA GLU A 103 26.26 -15.28 -25.44
C GLU A 103 25.41 -13.99 -25.41
N LYS A 104 26.03 -12.91 -25.89
CA LYS A 104 25.40 -11.66 -26.35
C LYS A 104 25.80 -11.55 -27.82
N PRO A 105 24.87 -11.24 -28.75
CA PRO A 105 24.87 -9.92 -29.37
C PRO A 105 23.44 -9.32 -29.36
N ALA A 106 23.24 -8.10 -28.88
CA ALA A 106 23.11 -6.88 -29.69
C ALA A 106 21.96 -6.93 -30.71
N THR A 107 20.93 -6.10 -30.50
CA THR A 107 20.53 -5.04 -31.45
C THR A 107 19.39 -4.21 -30.85
N THR A 108 19.61 -2.89 -30.91
CA THR A 108 18.64 -1.82 -30.76
C THR A 108 17.50 -1.99 -31.76
N GLU A 109 16.27 -2.13 -31.29
CA GLU A 109 15.11 -1.61 -32.01
C GLU A 109 14.25 -0.80 -31.06
N LYS A 110 14.30 0.51 -31.27
CA LYS A 110 13.37 1.54 -30.81
C LYS A 110 12.04 1.29 -31.53
N PRO A 111 10.94 0.91 -30.85
CA PRO A 111 9.63 1.02 -31.45
C PRO A 111 9.26 2.50 -31.55
N ALA A 112 8.75 2.84 -32.73
CA ALA A 112 8.48 4.19 -33.21
C ALA A 112 7.77 5.10 -32.19
N GLU A 113 8.36 6.28 -32.06
CA GLU A 113 7.67 7.51 -31.69
C GLU A 113 6.51 7.68 -32.67
N GLN A 114 5.28 7.48 -32.20
CA GLN A 114 4.11 7.87 -32.95
C GLN A 114 3.97 9.39 -32.80
N ASP A 115 4.21 10.10 -33.90
CA ASP A 115 3.84 11.50 -34.05
C ASP A 115 2.38 11.70 -33.61
N PRO A 116 2.08 12.68 -32.73
CA PRO A 116 0.70 13.11 -32.55
C PRO A 116 0.22 13.78 -33.85
N PRO A 117 -1.00 13.52 -34.35
CA PRO A 117 -1.65 14.51 -35.19
C PRO A 117 -1.88 15.75 -34.33
N GLY A 118 -1.09 16.78 -34.61
CA GLY A 118 -1.52 18.14 -34.34
C GLY A 118 -2.72 18.42 -35.21
N ASP A 119 -3.85 18.71 -34.59
CA ASP A 119 -4.78 19.69 -35.13
C ASP A 119 -5.37 20.50 -33.99
N THR A 120 -4.88 21.73 -33.95
CA THR A 120 -5.56 22.97 -33.60
C THR A 120 -7.07 22.85 -33.38
N ALA A 121 -7.48 23.08 -32.14
CA ALA A 121 -8.72 23.81 -31.88
C ALA A 121 -8.45 24.77 -30.72
N THR A 122 -7.99 25.97 -31.09
CA THR A 122 -8.30 27.20 -30.37
C THR A 122 -9.81 27.25 -30.21
N ASP A 123 -10.29 27.23 -28.97
CA ASP A 123 -11.53 27.92 -28.64
C ASP A 123 -11.29 28.78 -27.40
N GLU A 124 -11.52 30.06 -27.62
CA GLU A 124 -11.30 31.19 -26.76
C GLU A 124 -12.61 31.49 -26.02
N ALA A 125 -12.48 32.00 -24.78
CA ALA A 125 -13.55 32.56 -23.93
C ALA A 125 -14.54 31.53 -23.33
N THR A 126 -14.75 31.48 -22.02
CA THR A 126 -15.04 32.61 -21.13
C THR A 126 -14.32 32.46 -19.79
N ARG A 127 -13.57 33.50 -19.42
CA ARG A 127 -13.07 33.77 -18.07
C ARG A 127 -14.24 34.26 -17.21
N PRO A 128 -14.69 33.54 -16.16
CA PRO A 128 -15.38 34.21 -15.07
C PRO A 128 -14.36 35.04 -14.29
N GLU A 129 -14.72 36.30 -14.16
CA GLU A 129 -14.15 37.33 -13.30
C GLU A 129 -13.81 36.80 -11.89
N PRO A 130 -12.69 37.22 -11.27
CA PRO A 130 -12.35 36.77 -9.92
C PRO A 130 -13.36 37.35 -8.93
N ALA A 131 -14.29 36.52 -8.48
CA ALA A 131 -15.08 36.82 -7.29
C ALA A 131 -14.12 36.80 -6.09
N THR A 132 -13.85 37.97 -5.53
CA THR A 132 -13.29 38.14 -4.19
C THR A 132 -14.22 37.44 -3.19
N PRO A 133 -13.75 36.45 -2.41
CA PRO A 133 -14.53 35.97 -1.28
C PRO A 133 -14.37 36.95 -0.12
N ASP A 134 -15.48 37.59 0.25
CA ASP A 134 -15.70 38.23 1.54
C ASP A 134 -15.29 37.29 2.70
N GLU A 135 -14.44 37.78 3.60
CA GLU A 135 -14.33 37.27 4.97
C GLU A 135 -15.65 37.56 5.71
N PRO A 136 -16.18 36.62 6.51
CA PRO A 136 -15.78 36.66 7.92
C PRO A 136 -15.74 35.28 8.61
N GLY A 137 -14.75 35.11 9.50
CA GLY A 137 -15.03 34.52 10.82
C GLY A 137 -14.26 33.27 11.22
N LEU A 138 -13.30 33.50 12.14
CA LEU A 138 -12.97 32.69 13.32
C LEU A 138 -12.19 31.38 13.11
N ASP A 139 -10.91 31.46 13.50
CA ASP A 139 -10.05 30.42 14.08
C ASP A 139 -10.59 28.98 14.06
N SER A 140 -10.05 28.14 13.18
CA SER A 140 -9.99 26.69 13.35
C SER A 140 -9.15 26.08 12.26
N GLY A 141 -7.89 25.71 12.54
CA GLY A 141 -7.09 24.61 11.96
C GLY A 141 -7.22 24.21 10.47
N ALA A 142 -7.87 25.01 9.62
CA ALA A 142 -8.26 24.69 8.27
C ALA A 142 -7.09 25.05 7.37
N THR A 143 -6.57 24.05 6.67
CA THR A 143 -5.58 24.30 5.63
C THR A 143 -6.25 24.98 4.43
N PRO A 144 -5.48 25.66 3.55
CA PRO A 144 -6.02 26.24 2.31
C PRO A 144 -6.80 25.25 1.44
N ASP A 145 -6.56 23.95 1.63
CA ASP A 145 -7.27 22.88 0.94
C ASP A 145 -8.60 22.51 1.61
N GLY A 146 -9.05 23.21 2.65
CA GLY A 146 -10.29 22.93 3.38
C GLY A 146 -10.25 21.67 4.26
N LEU A 147 -9.10 20.99 4.37
CA LEU A 147 -8.90 19.92 5.35
C LEU A 147 -8.56 20.51 6.71
N VAL A 148 -9.14 19.96 7.78
CA VAL A 148 -8.90 20.38 9.16
C VAL A 148 -7.76 19.55 9.72
N LYS A 149 -6.70 20.18 10.24
CA LYS A 149 -5.59 19.45 10.87
C LYS A 149 -5.95 19.05 12.30
N ASP A 150 -5.73 17.79 12.65
CA ASP A 150 -5.92 17.24 13.99
C ASP A 150 -4.69 16.40 14.38
N GLY A 151 -3.80 17.00 15.18
CA GLY A 151 -2.50 16.41 15.51
C GLY A 151 -1.62 16.17 14.27
N ALA A 152 -1.20 14.93 14.07
CA ALA A 152 -0.43 14.49 12.91
C ALA A 152 -1.31 14.19 11.67
N LEU A 153 -2.61 14.08 11.87
CA LEU A 153 -3.57 13.69 10.84
C LEU A 153 -4.42 14.88 10.38
N TYR A 154 -5.18 14.63 9.33
CA TYR A 154 -6.18 15.53 8.78
C TYR A 154 -7.56 14.90 8.84
N THR A 155 -8.56 15.71 9.16
CA THR A 155 -9.96 15.34 9.16
C THR A 155 -10.62 15.89 7.90
N TRP A 156 -11.41 15.04 7.24
CA TRP A 156 -12.22 15.42 6.08
C TRP A 156 -13.56 16.00 6.54
N PRO A 157 -13.84 17.30 6.31
CA PRO A 157 -15.13 17.88 6.68
C PRO A 157 -16.28 17.26 5.88
N ARG A 158 -17.46 17.19 6.48
CA ARG A 158 -18.62 16.54 5.85
C ARG A 158 -19.16 17.32 4.66
N GLU A 159 -18.88 18.60 4.60
CA GLU A 159 -19.31 19.54 3.56
C GLU A 159 -18.32 19.56 2.38
N LEU A 160 -17.16 18.92 2.51
CA LEU A 160 -16.12 18.93 1.50
C LEU A 160 -16.36 17.83 0.45
N GLU A 161 -16.67 18.24 -0.77
CA GLU A 161 -16.69 17.36 -1.94
C GLU A 161 -15.38 17.52 -2.75
N ALA A 162 -14.62 16.43 -2.86
CA ALA A 162 -13.40 16.40 -3.67
C ALA A 162 -12.92 14.97 -3.91
N PHE A 163 -11.91 14.82 -4.76
CA PHE A 163 -11.18 13.56 -4.90
C PHE A 163 -10.10 13.43 -3.84
N THR A 164 -9.87 12.21 -3.38
CA THR A 164 -8.73 11.84 -2.56
C THR A 164 -8.09 10.56 -3.08
N VAL A 165 -6.92 10.20 -2.58
CA VAL A 165 -6.33 8.88 -2.82
C VAL A 165 -6.56 8.01 -1.59
N VAL A 166 -7.20 6.86 -1.79
CA VAL A 166 -7.39 5.85 -0.75
C VAL A 166 -6.13 5.01 -0.65
N LEU A 167 -5.55 4.92 0.55
CA LEU A 167 -4.36 4.09 0.83
C LEU A 167 -4.74 2.76 1.48
N LEU A 168 -5.77 2.77 2.33
CA LEU A 168 -6.23 1.61 3.07
C LEU A 168 -7.73 1.74 3.37
N SER A 169 -8.43 0.61 3.41
CA SER A 169 -9.79 0.50 3.95
C SER A 169 -9.79 -0.58 5.03
N SER A 170 -10.32 -0.26 6.21
CA SER A 170 -10.35 -1.16 7.38
C SER A 170 -11.73 -1.11 8.04
N GLU A 171 -12.25 -2.23 8.51
CA GLU A 171 -13.48 -2.25 9.33
C GLU A 171 -13.20 -1.79 10.78
N ASP A 172 -11.92 -1.78 11.17
CA ASP A 172 -11.44 -1.42 12.50
C ASP A 172 -10.81 -0.02 12.49
N ARG A 173 -11.35 0.88 13.32
CA ARG A 173 -10.90 2.28 13.43
C ARG A 173 -9.47 2.40 13.98
N PRO A 174 -9.11 1.77 15.11
CA PRO A 174 -7.74 1.83 15.63
C PRO A 174 -6.69 1.40 14.60
N SER A 175 -6.97 0.37 13.81
CA SER A 175 -6.06 -0.10 12.75
C SER A 175 -5.88 0.93 11.63
N ALA A 176 -6.95 1.63 11.24
CA ALA A 176 -6.87 2.71 10.24
C ALA A 176 -6.10 3.92 10.76
N GLU A 177 -6.33 4.31 12.02
CA GLU A 177 -5.65 5.44 12.67
C GLU A 177 -4.15 5.16 12.83
N SER A 178 -3.78 4.01 13.39
CA SER A 178 -2.37 3.62 13.56
C SER A 178 -1.61 3.57 12.23
N PHE A 179 -2.25 3.08 11.16
CA PHE A 179 -1.67 3.11 9.83
C PHE A 179 -1.49 4.55 9.31
N ALA A 180 -2.50 5.40 9.48
CA ALA A 180 -2.46 6.79 9.03
C ALA A 180 -1.34 7.58 9.75
N GLU A 181 -1.18 7.39 11.06
CA GLU A 181 -0.14 8.04 11.87
C GLU A 181 1.25 7.63 11.40
N SER A 182 1.50 6.32 11.30
CA SER A 182 2.78 5.76 10.81
C SER A 182 3.12 6.27 9.40
N ALA A 183 2.10 6.40 8.54
CA ALA A 183 2.27 6.91 7.19
C ALA A 183 2.53 8.43 7.17
N ALA A 184 1.96 9.20 8.11
CA ALA A 184 2.09 10.65 8.18
C ALA A 184 3.50 11.06 8.60
N GLU A 185 4.11 10.32 9.54
CA GLU A 185 5.48 10.54 10.01
C GLU A 185 6.52 10.41 8.89
N THR A 186 6.26 9.55 7.90
CA THR A 186 7.26 9.18 6.89
C THR A 186 7.16 9.99 5.59
N ARG A 187 6.03 10.65 5.30
CA ARG A 187 5.75 11.12 3.92
C ARG A 187 5.38 12.59 3.75
N GLY A 188 5.12 13.36 4.81
CA GLY A 188 4.74 14.78 4.67
C GLY A 188 3.48 15.04 3.82
N GLU A 189 2.75 13.98 3.47
CA GLU A 189 1.47 14.04 2.78
C GLU A 189 0.36 14.34 3.79
N LYS A 190 -0.71 15.00 3.33
CA LYS A 190 -1.88 15.28 4.18
C LYS A 190 -2.71 14.01 4.32
N LEU A 191 -2.39 13.19 5.32
CA LEU A 191 -3.05 11.92 5.58
C LEU A 191 -4.10 12.02 6.67
N GLY A 192 -5.12 11.18 6.58
CA GLY A 192 -6.19 11.16 7.55
C GLY A 192 -7.10 9.95 7.43
N VAL A 193 -8.10 9.90 8.31
CA VAL A 193 -9.08 8.81 8.34
C VAL A 193 -10.48 9.36 8.11
N ILE A 194 -11.21 8.76 7.17
CA ILE A 194 -12.61 9.05 6.88
C ILE A 194 -13.46 7.86 7.35
N ARG A 195 -14.52 8.13 8.10
CA ARG A 195 -15.57 7.13 8.35
C ARG A 195 -16.49 7.06 7.13
N SER A 196 -16.45 5.95 6.39
CA SER A 196 -17.15 5.82 5.11
C SER A 196 -18.68 5.91 5.21
N ASN A 197 -19.24 5.60 6.38
CA ASN A 197 -20.69 5.68 6.61
C ASN A 197 -21.24 7.09 6.40
N ASP A 198 -20.42 8.11 6.63
CA ASP A 198 -20.83 9.51 6.59
C ASP A 198 -20.93 10.08 5.16
N PHE A 199 -20.54 9.30 4.13
CA PHE A 199 -20.44 9.73 2.74
C PHE A 199 -21.06 8.71 1.78
N GLU A 200 -21.97 9.12 0.89
CA GLU A 200 -22.69 8.22 -0.04
C GLU A 200 -21.78 7.51 -1.04
N THR A 201 -20.72 8.14 -1.51
CA THR A 201 -19.84 7.55 -2.53
C THR A 201 -18.87 6.52 -1.97
N LEU A 202 -18.75 6.39 -0.64
CA LEU A 202 -17.82 5.48 -0.01
C LEU A 202 -18.52 4.17 0.39
N PRO A 203 -17.82 3.02 0.26
CA PRO A 203 -18.37 1.74 0.70
C PRO A 203 -18.63 1.78 2.20
N LYS A 204 -19.85 1.43 2.61
CA LYS A 204 -20.28 1.52 4.01
C LYS A 204 -19.58 0.48 4.89
N GLY A 205 -19.39 0.80 6.16
CA GLY A 205 -18.81 -0.09 7.18
C GLY A 205 -17.29 0.03 7.38
N PHE A 206 -16.64 1.02 6.77
CA PHE A 206 -15.17 1.12 6.75
C PHE A 206 -14.65 2.46 7.30
N PHE A 207 -13.40 2.42 7.73
CA PHE A 207 -12.51 3.54 7.97
C PHE A 207 -11.49 3.58 6.84
N ILE A 208 -11.52 4.66 6.06
CA ILE A 208 -10.71 4.86 4.87
C ILE A 208 -9.56 5.77 5.22
N VAL A 209 -8.33 5.29 5.04
CA VAL A 209 -7.13 6.13 5.13
C VAL A 209 -6.96 6.84 3.80
N PHE A 210 -7.01 8.16 3.82
CA PHE A 210 -6.94 9.01 2.65
C PHE A 210 -5.64 9.81 2.58
N ALA A 211 -5.29 10.26 1.39
CA ALA A 211 -4.15 11.13 1.14
C ALA A 211 -4.54 12.30 0.25
N GLY A 212 -4.45 13.50 0.82
CA GLY A 212 -4.64 14.77 0.13
C GLY A 212 -6.07 15.02 -0.35
N LYS A 213 -6.24 16.22 -0.91
CA LYS A 213 -7.44 16.66 -1.62
C LYS A 213 -7.05 17.03 -3.04
N TYR A 214 -7.84 16.60 -4.02
CA TYR A 214 -7.61 16.89 -5.42
C TYR A 214 -8.89 17.43 -6.07
N PRO A 215 -8.77 18.49 -6.89
CA PRO A 215 -9.93 19.15 -7.50
C PRO A 215 -10.60 18.31 -8.58
N ASN A 216 -9.89 17.33 -9.14
CA ASN A 216 -10.41 16.47 -10.20
C ASN A 216 -9.75 15.08 -10.17
N ARG A 217 -10.39 14.15 -10.87
CA ARG A 217 -9.96 12.75 -10.95
C ARG A 217 -8.55 12.61 -11.53
N ALA A 218 -8.20 13.36 -12.57
CA ALA A 218 -6.87 13.28 -13.19
C ALA A 218 -5.72 13.62 -12.22
N LYS A 219 -5.89 14.64 -11.36
CA LYS A 219 -4.91 14.97 -10.31
C LYS A 219 -4.82 13.87 -9.25
N ALA A 220 -5.95 13.26 -8.88
CA ALA A 220 -5.99 12.15 -7.94
C ALA A 220 -5.37 10.87 -8.53
N ASP A 221 -5.60 10.55 -9.81
CA ASP A 221 -4.96 9.45 -10.55
C ASP A 221 -3.44 9.62 -10.54
N ALA A 222 -2.95 10.82 -10.88
CA ALA A 222 -1.52 11.12 -10.87
C ALA A 222 -0.92 10.98 -9.46
N ALA A 223 -1.65 11.36 -8.42
CA ALA A 223 -1.23 11.17 -7.04
C ALA A 223 -1.22 9.68 -6.63
N ALA A 224 -2.27 8.94 -6.99
CA ALA A 224 -2.37 7.51 -6.75
C ALA A 224 -1.22 6.74 -7.43
N ALA A 225 -0.84 7.09 -8.66
CA ALA A 225 0.29 6.49 -9.35
C ALA A 225 1.63 6.73 -8.62
N ARG A 226 1.83 7.92 -8.03
CA ARG A 226 3.02 8.22 -7.23
C ARG A 226 3.02 7.46 -5.90
N LEU A 227 1.90 7.49 -5.18
CA LEU A 227 1.73 6.86 -3.88
C LEU A 227 1.71 5.33 -3.98
N GLY A 228 1.22 4.78 -5.11
CA GLY A 228 1.13 3.35 -5.41
C GLY A 228 2.46 2.60 -5.38
N ARG A 229 3.58 3.33 -5.53
CA ARG A 229 4.93 2.76 -5.38
C ARG A 229 5.21 2.29 -3.95
N SER A 230 4.64 2.98 -2.96
CA SER A 230 4.79 2.70 -1.53
C SER A 230 3.57 1.99 -0.95
N TYR A 231 2.38 2.42 -1.37
CA TYR A 231 1.09 1.92 -0.91
C TYR A 231 0.43 1.13 -2.04
N ARG A 232 0.72 -0.18 -2.10
CA ARG A 232 0.14 -1.05 -3.12
C ARG A 232 -1.38 -0.99 -3.07
N GLY A 233 -2.01 -0.72 -4.21
CA GLY A 233 -3.45 -0.58 -4.28
C GLY A 233 -3.97 0.81 -3.93
N ALA A 234 -3.12 1.85 -3.90
CA ALA A 234 -3.60 3.22 -3.85
C ALA A 234 -4.44 3.56 -5.09
N PHE A 235 -5.64 4.11 -4.90
CA PHE A 235 -6.54 4.48 -6.00
C PHE A 235 -7.29 5.78 -5.69
N PRO A 236 -7.71 6.55 -6.71
CA PRO A 236 -8.48 7.75 -6.49
C PRO A 236 -9.95 7.45 -6.19
N GLN A 237 -10.53 8.18 -5.25
CA GLN A 237 -11.93 8.07 -4.87
C GLN A 237 -12.54 9.45 -4.68
N ILE A 238 -13.78 9.63 -5.16
CA ILE A 238 -14.56 10.83 -4.83
C ILE A 238 -15.16 10.67 -3.44
N VAL A 239 -15.01 11.70 -2.61
CA VAL A 239 -15.65 11.80 -1.29
C VAL A 239 -16.67 12.92 -1.40
N ARG A 240 -17.95 12.56 -1.27
CA ARG A 240 -19.06 13.49 -1.17
C ARG A 240 -20.15 12.87 -0.31
N ARG A 241 -20.95 13.73 0.28
CA ARG A 241 -22.06 13.29 1.11
C ARG A 241 -23.07 12.52 0.29
#